data_AF-A0A7D7G1J8-F1
#
_entry.id   AF-A0A7D7G1J8-F1
#
_cell.length_a   1.000
_cell.length_b   1.000
_cell.length_c   1.000
_cell.angle_alpha   90.00
_cell.angle_beta   90.00
_cell.angle_gamma   90.00
#
_symmetry.space_group_name_H-M   'P 1'
#
loop_
_entity.id
_entity.type
_entity.pdbx_description
1 polymer ?
#
loop_
_entity_poly.entity_id
_entity_poly.type
_entity_poly.pdbx_seq_one_letter_code
_entity_poly.pdbx_strand_id
1 'polypeptide(L)'
;MRISKYIDQLNQKNIPIYLKERISLAKLIVLHNDISFMPRRSVPYYLNDLGVREFKSIQKMMLTVCHDNCIKIPTTHELVEELACIPIQKYAYWIDMVIFLTGDYQAVEISVLNRFDEIVAYADYTLCIFSGTVLVARNNKKGLQLFELASNINVSKSTLNRLTALHRMAVSELKRFRNFKKVESILNEIVLENHSNIQDDLMMTVLVNNLYAFFLLESHREMWGSLYIELIMKNAQLLSKALLYSKDISDNKKHQVARYLSQININLAQIFLKKEQLKRAIYLLELNVDMVSKYATVYISEALGTLGYFYFLNKDFKRAIPILEQALVYHVNEGEFYSIVFDYQLLIVLYYKTDNMMKVRELEKELVKLEQSDSKRGIYD
;
A
#
# COMPACT_ATOMS: atom_id res chain seq x y z
N MET A 1 -15.57 24.97 -3.93
CA MET A 1 -14.90 23.65 -3.89
C MET A 1 -15.70 22.72 -2.99
N ARG A 2 -16.32 21.68 -3.56
CA ARG A 2 -17.21 20.77 -2.81
C ARG A 2 -16.40 19.91 -1.84
N ILE A 3 -15.18 19.53 -2.20
CA ILE A 3 -14.24 18.85 -1.30
C ILE A 3 -13.80 19.74 -0.13
N SER A 4 -13.63 21.05 -0.34
CA SER A 4 -13.32 22.00 0.75
C SER A 4 -14.47 22.03 1.77
N LYS A 5 -15.71 22.12 1.30
CA LYS A 5 -16.90 22.09 2.17
C LYS A 5 -17.00 20.77 2.93
N TYR A 6 -16.70 19.65 2.28
CA TYR A 6 -16.66 18.32 2.89
C TYR A 6 -15.57 18.22 3.98
N ILE A 7 -14.37 18.72 3.70
CA ILE A 7 -13.26 18.82 4.66
C ILE A 7 -13.67 19.63 5.90
N ASP A 8 -14.36 20.76 5.70
CA ASP A 8 -14.82 21.60 6.81
C ASP A 8 -15.90 20.91 7.67
N GLN A 9 -16.84 20.21 7.02
CA GLN A 9 -17.85 19.42 7.71
C GLN A 9 -17.22 18.31 8.58
N LEU A 10 -16.24 17.58 8.03
CA LEU A 10 -15.52 16.55 8.79
C LEU A 10 -14.77 17.14 9.99
N ASN A 11 -14.14 18.31 9.82
CA ASN A 11 -13.36 18.95 10.87
C ASN A 11 -14.20 19.44 12.08
N GLN A 12 -15.51 19.63 11.89
CA GLN A 12 -16.43 20.08 12.93
C GLN A 12 -17.04 18.92 13.75
N LYS A 13 -16.67 17.68 13.46
CA LYS A 13 -17.28 16.47 14.03
C LYS A 13 -16.32 15.67 14.90
N ASN A 14 -16.88 14.78 15.71
CA ASN A 14 -16.08 13.83 16.48
C ASN A 14 -15.66 12.66 15.59
N ILE A 15 -14.56 12.88 14.86
CA ILE A 15 -13.98 11.90 13.94
C ILE A 15 -12.78 11.18 14.57
N PRO A 16 -12.47 9.94 14.12
CA PRO A 16 -11.29 9.21 14.58
C PRO A 16 -9.98 9.98 14.38
N ILE A 17 -9.00 9.73 15.26
CA ILE A 17 -7.70 10.45 15.25
C ILE A 17 -7.00 10.33 13.90
N TYR A 18 -7.00 9.13 13.31
CA TYR A 18 -6.39 8.91 12.00
C TYR A 18 -6.95 9.85 10.95
N LEU A 19 -8.27 10.07 10.96
CA LEU A 19 -8.97 10.92 9.99
C LEU A 19 -8.70 12.41 10.22
N LYS A 20 -8.48 12.83 11.48
CA LYS A 20 -8.07 14.22 11.79
C LYS A 20 -6.76 14.55 11.10
N GLU A 21 -5.78 13.65 11.16
CA GLU A 21 -4.49 13.85 10.50
C GLU A 21 -4.64 13.88 8.98
N ARG A 22 -5.54 13.06 8.41
CA ARG A 22 -5.85 13.09 6.97
C ARG A 22 -6.43 14.42 6.52
N ILE A 23 -7.37 14.96 7.31
CA ILE A 23 -8.02 16.24 7.05
C ILE A 23 -7.01 17.38 7.17
N SER A 24 -6.14 17.36 8.19
CA SER A 24 -5.08 18.36 8.32
C SER A 24 -4.17 18.38 7.09
N LEU A 25 -3.76 17.21 6.57
CA LEU A 25 -2.99 17.16 5.33
C LEU A 25 -3.78 17.67 4.13
N ALA A 26 -5.01 17.18 3.97
CA ALA A 26 -5.86 17.61 2.87
C ALA A 26 -6.04 19.13 2.88
N LYS A 27 -6.21 19.75 4.05
CA LYS A 27 -6.26 21.22 4.16
C LYS A 27 -4.98 21.89 3.67
N LEU A 28 -3.81 21.39 4.07
CA LEU A 28 -2.53 21.93 3.60
C LEU A 28 -2.41 21.88 2.07
N ILE A 29 -2.75 20.75 1.47
CA ILE A 29 -2.62 20.53 0.01
C ILE A 29 -3.72 21.26 -0.77
N VAL A 30 -4.98 21.03 -0.39
CA VAL A 30 -6.19 21.50 -1.09
C VAL A 30 -6.42 23.00 -0.86
N LEU A 31 -6.22 23.49 0.37
CA LEU A 31 -6.55 24.87 0.74
C LEU A 31 -5.32 25.78 0.74
N HIS A 32 -4.16 25.28 1.17
CA HIS A 32 -2.96 26.10 1.37
C HIS A 32 -1.87 25.91 0.31
N ASN A 33 -2.04 24.95 -0.62
CA ASN A 33 -1.05 24.58 -1.63
C ASN A 33 0.34 24.23 -1.06
N ASP A 34 0.39 23.74 0.18
CA ASP A 34 1.62 23.32 0.83
C ASP A 34 1.87 21.82 0.60
N ILE A 35 2.93 21.51 -0.14
CA ILE A 35 3.36 20.16 -0.51
C ILE A 35 4.61 19.70 0.27
N SER A 36 5.05 20.44 1.29
CA SER A 36 6.28 20.17 2.06
C SER A 36 6.17 18.97 3.03
N PHE A 37 5.13 18.16 2.94
CA PHE A 37 4.77 17.17 3.95
C PHE A 37 5.59 15.87 3.89
N MET A 38 6.07 15.42 5.05
CA MET A 38 6.64 14.08 5.24
C MET A 38 5.55 13.08 5.63
N PRO A 39 5.48 11.90 5.00
CA PRO A 39 4.47 10.89 5.29
C PRO A 39 4.51 10.44 6.76
N ARG A 40 3.33 10.18 7.34
CA ARG A 40 3.13 9.66 8.70
C ARG A 40 2.33 8.36 8.66
N ARG A 41 2.26 7.63 9.77
CA ARG A 41 1.58 6.31 9.84
C ARG A 41 0.12 6.36 9.36
N SER A 42 -0.61 7.39 9.76
CA SER A 42 -2.00 7.68 9.41
C SER A 42 -2.19 8.26 7.99
N VAL A 43 -1.10 8.66 7.32
CA VAL A 43 -1.09 9.39 6.05
C VAL A 43 0.04 8.94 5.11
N PRO A 44 -0.01 7.70 4.56
CA PRO A 44 0.85 7.31 3.44
C PRO A 44 0.36 7.94 2.13
N TYR A 45 1.25 8.13 1.14
CA TYR A 45 0.80 8.46 -0.22
C TYR A 45 0.18 7.21 -0.86
N TYR A 46 -1.12 7.19 -1.13
CA TYR A 46 -1.77 5.96 -1.60
C TYR A 46 -1.35 5.58 -3.02
N LEU A 47 -1.21 6.57 -3.89
CA LEU A 47 -0.82 6.36 -5.29
C LEU A 47 0.69 6.16 -5.48
N ASN A 48 1.51 6.48 -4.48
CA ASN A 48 2.95 6.30 -4.54
C ASN A 48 3.45 5.14 -3.64
N ASP A 49 3.02 5.05 -2.39
CA ASP A 49 3.65 4.15 -1.43
C ASP A 49 3.13 2.72 -1.45
N LEU A 50 1.96 2.48 -2.01
CA LEU A 50 1.20 1.26 -1.72
C LEU A 50 1.03 0.29 -2.89
N GLY A 51 1.83 0.50 -3.95
CA GLY A 51 1.80 -0.30 -5.17
C GLY A 51 0.57 -0.03 -6.04
N VAL A 52 0.37 -0.89 -7.05
CA VAL A 52 -0.70 -0.74 -8.05
C VAL A 52 -1.96 -1.52 -7.63
N ARG A 53 -2.62 -1.05 -6.56
CA ARG A 53 -3.85 -1.66 -6.02
C ARG A 53 -4.90 -0.63 -5.58
N GLU A 54 -6.16 -1.00 -5.77
CA GLU A 54 -7.31 -0.28 -5.23
C GLU A 54 -7.45 -0.58 -3.74
N PHE A 55 -7.68 0.47 -2.94
CA PHE A 55 -7.85 0.38 -1.49
C PHE A 55 -9.30 0.62 -1.09
N LYS A 56 -10.05 -0.47 -0.94
CA LYS A 56 -11.47 -0.42 -0.54
C LYS A 56 -11.68 -0.04 0.93
N SER A 57 -10.68 -0.27 1.79
CA SER A 57 -10.74 0.01 3.23
C SER A 57 -11.08 1.47 3.53
N ILE A 58 -10.49 2.41 2.77
CA ILE A 58 -10.74 3.85 2.95
C ILE A 58 -12.20 4.18 2.70
N GLN A 59 -12.75 3.72 1.58
CA GLN A 59 -14.14 4.00 1.21
C GLN A 59 -15.10 3.49 2.28
N LYS A 60 -14.88 2.26 2.76
CA LYS A 60 -15.67 1.64 3.83
C LYS A 60 -15.60 2.45 5.12
N MET A 61 -14.39 2.82 5.57
CA MET A 61 -14.22 3.65 6.78
C MET A 61 -14.90 5.01 6.63
N MET A 62 -14.73 5.68 5.49
CA MET A 62 -15.32 7.01 5.27
C MET A 62 -16.84 6.95 5.24
N LEU A 63 -17.43 5.94 4.60
CA LEU A 63 -18.87 5.70 4.66
C LEU A 63 -19.34 5.53 6.11
N THR A 64 -18.58 4.82 6.95
CA THR A 64 -18.91 4.66 8.38
C THR A 64 -18.86 5.96 9.14
N VAL A 65 -17.75 6.67 9.07
CA VAL A 65 -17.57 7.93 9.81
C VAL A 65 -18.57 8.99 9.36
N CYS A 66 -18.81 9.12 8.06
CA CYS A 66 -19.74 10.11 7.53
C CYS A 66 -21.19 9.80 7.90
N HIS A 67 -21.60 8.53 7.84
CA HIS A 67 -22.93 8.12 8.29
C HIS A 67 -23.16 8.47 9.77
N ASP A 68 -22.23 8.08 10.65
CA ASP A 68 -22.38 8.27 12.09
C ASP A 68 -22.36 9.75 12.50
N ASN A 69 -21.84 10.62 11.64
CA ASN A 69 -21.78 12.07 11.85
C ASN A 69 -22.78 12.86 10.99
N CYS A 70 -23.67 12.18 10.26
CA CYS A 70 -24.62 12.77 9.31
C CYS A 70 -23.96 13.71 8.28
N ILE A 71 -22.80 13.31 7.75
CA ILE A 71 -22.08 14.03 6.69
C ILE A 71 -22.39 13.36 5.35
N LYS A 72 -22.72 14.17 4.34
CA LYS A 72 -22.86 13.69 2.96
C LYS A 72 -21.47 13.64 2.30
N ILE A 73 -21.07 12.45 1.86
CA ILE A 73 -19.86 12.29 1.02
C ILE A 73 -20.16 12.86 -0.38
N PRO A 74 -19.25 13.63 -1.00
CA PRO A 74 -19.38 14.05 -2.38
C PRO A 74 -19.57 12.84 -3.30
N THR A 75 -20.50 12.95 -4.24
CA THR A 75 -20.76 11.92 -5.24
C THR A 75 -19.61 11.86 -6.26
N THR A 76 -19.48 10.71 -6.95
CA THR A 76 -18.50 10.52 -8.03
C THR A 76 -18.60 11.62 -9.08
N HIS A 77 -19.81 11.99 -9.50
CA HIS A 77 -20.03 13.07 -10.45
C HIS A 77 -19.53 14.42 -9.91
N GLU A 78 -19.86 14.74 -8.66
CA GLU A 78 -19.43 15.99 -8.04
C GLU A 78 -17.90 16.10 -7.93
N LEU A 79 -17.22 14.98 -7.66
CA LEU A 79 -15.76 14.88 -7.59
C LEU A 79 -15.12 15.02 -8.98
N VAL A 80 -15.68 14.40 -10.03
CA VAL A 80 -15.19 14.53 -11.41
C VAL A 80 -15.28 15.98 -11.89
N GLU A 81 -16.41 16.65 -11.67
CA GLU A 81 -16.57 18.07 -12.01
C GLU A 81 -15.54 18.96 -11.31
N GLU A 82 -15.25 18.68 -10.04
CA GLU A 82 -14.28 19.45 -9.27
C GLU A 82 -12.85 19.21 -9.76
N LEU A 83 -12.48 17.96 -10.02
CA LEU A 83 -11.17 17.57 -10.52
C LEU A 83 -10.89 18.13 -11.93
N ALA A 84 -11.92 18.33 -12.75
CA ALA A 84 -11.81 18.96 -14.06
C ALA A 84 -11.32 20.42 -13.99
N CYS A 85 -11.61 21.12 -12.90
CA CYS A 85 -11.25 22.53 -12.70
C CYS A 85 -9.85 22.73 -12.09
N ILE A 86 -9.16 21.65 -11.69
CA ILE A 86 -7.86 21.75 -11.02
C ILE A 86 -6.74 22.01 -12.03
N PRO A 87 -5.84 22.99 -11.81
CA PRO A 87 -4.68 23.20 -12.67
C PRO A 87 -3.80 21.94 -12.75
N ILE A 88 -3.34 21.59 -13.95
CA ILE A 88 -2.60 20.33 -14.20
C ILE A 88 -1.37 20.16 -13.31
N GLN A 89 -0.69 21.26 -12.96
CA GLN A 89 0.50 21.28 -12.11
C GLN A 89 0.24 20.75 -10.70
N LYS A 90 -1.01 20.83 -10.23
CA LYS A 90 -1.43 20.39 -8.89
C LYS A 90 -2.19 19.07 -8.93
N TYR A 91 -2.59 18.62 -10.11
CA TYR A 91 -3.57 17.57 -10.30
C TYR A 91 -3.18 16.25 -9.63
N ALA A 92 -1.89 15.89 -9.65
CA ALA A 92 -1.37 14.68 -9.01
C ALA A 92 -1.72 14.60 -7.52
N TYR A 93 -1.47 15.67 -6.75
CA TYR A 93 -1.74 15.70 -5.32
C TYR A 93 -3.24 15.74 -5.03
N TRP A 94 -4.02 16.38 -5.91
CA TRP A 94 -5.47 16.42 -5.79
C TRP A 94 -6.12 15.05 -5.95
N ILE A 95 -5.68 14.27 -6.94
CA ILE A 95 -6.23 12.92 -7.13
C ILE A 95 -5.90 11.97 -5.98
N ASP A 96 -4.70 12.08 -5.39
CA ASP A 96 -4.33 11.31 -4.19
C ASP A 96 -5.20 11.73 -3.00
N MET A 97 -5.44 13.04 -2.81
CA MET A 97 -6.30 13.54 -1.73
C MET A 97 -7.77 13.15 -1.88
N VAL A 98 -8.31 13.11 -3.10
CA VAL A 98 -9.68 12.61 -3.33
C VAL A 98 -9.79 11.16 -2.87
N ILE A 99 -8.89 10.28 -3.33
CA ILE A 99 -8.86 8.88 -2.90
C ILE A 99 -8.69 8.78 -1.38
N PHE A 100 -7.84 9.62 -0.80
CA PHE A 100 -7.55 9.56 0.62
C PHE A 100 -8.73 9.98 1.52
N LEU A 101 -9.58 10.88 1.04
CA LEU A 101 -10.73 11.43 1.76
C LEU A 101 -12.06 10.73 1.47
N THR A 102 -12.19 10.06 0.32
CA THR A 102 -13.46 9.45 -0.11
C THR A 102 -13.31 7.97 -0.46
N GLY A 103 -12.10 7.51 -0.79
CA GLY A 103 -11.86 6.20 -1.36
C GLY A 103 -12.40 6.02 -2.78
N ASP A 104 -12.86 7.09 -3.43
CA ASP A 104 -13.51 7.03 -4.75
C ASP A 104 -12.48 6.98 -5.89
N TYR A 105 -11.95 5.77 -6.13
CA TYR A 105 -11.07 5.52 -7.28
C TYR A 105 -11.78 5.71 -8.63
N GLN A 106 -13.10 5.54 -8.69
CA GLN A 106 -13.86 5.66 -9.93
C GLN A 106 -13.92 7.13 -10.39
N ALA A 107 -14.18 8.06 -9.48
CA ALA A 107 -14.15 9.49 -9.79
C ALA A 107 -12.80 9.91 -10.35
N VAL A 108 -11.72 9.44 -9.72
CA VAL A 108 -10.37 9.75 -10.17
C VAL A 108 -10.05 9.09 -11.51
N GLU A 109 -10.42 7.83 -11.72
CA GLU A 109 -10.26 7.15 -13.02
C GLU A 109 -10.93 7.92 -14.15
N ILE A 110 -12.22 8.29 -13.98
CA ILE A 110 -12.97 9.06 -14.98
C ILE A 110 -12.27 10.40 -15.25
N SER A 111 -11.88 11.12 -14.20
CA SER A 111 -11.22 12.41 -14.35
C SER A 111 -9.85 12.30 -15.05
N VAL A 112 -9.05 11.28 -14.72
CA VAL A 112 -7.78 11.00 -15.41
C VAL A 112 -8.01 10.69 -16.88
N LEU A 113 -9.03 9.91 -17.21
CA LEU A 113 -9.36 9.59 -18.61
C LEU A 113 -9.81 10.82 -19.39
N ASN A 114 -10.64 11.69 -18.79
CA ASN A 114 -11.10 12.94 -19.40
C ASN A 114 -9.95 13.92 -19.69
N ARG A 115 -8.89 13.86 -18.88
CA ARG A 115 -7.72 14.75 -18.97
C ARG A 115 -6.47 14.05 -19.51
N PHE A 116 -6.63 12.87 -20.10
CA PHE A 116 -5.50 12.00 -20.45
C PHE A 116 -4.49 12.70 -21.38
N ASP A 117 -4.98 13.37 -22.41
CA ASP A 117 -4.12 14.06 -23.39
C ASP A 117 -3.40 15.27 -22.77
N GLU A 118 -4.05 15.97 -21.84
CA GLU A 118 -3.43 17.06 -21.07
C GLU A 118 -2.31 16.55 -20.15
N ILE A 119 -2.53 15.40 -19.50
CA ILE A 119 -1.53 14.73 -18.65
C ILE A 119 -0.31 14.31 -19.49
N VAL A 120 -0.55 13.69 -20.65
CA VAL A 120 0.51 13.28 -21.58
C VAL A 120 1.30 14.49 -22.08
N ALA A 121 0.62 15.58 -22.46
CA ALA A 121 1.26 16.80 -22.94
C ALA A 121 2.07 17.52 -21.86
N TYR A 122 1.60 17.53 -20.61
CA TYR A 122 2.32 18.15 -19.48
C TYR A 122 3.60 17.38 -19.11
N ALA A 123 3.61 16.05 -19.32
CA ALA A 123 4.78 15.19 -19.18
C ALA A 123 5.56 15.35 -17.85
N ASP A 124 4.83 15.42 -16.74
CA ASP A 124 5.40 15.40 -15.40
C ASP A 124 5.46 13.97 -14.84
N TYR A 125 6.60 13.62 -14.25
CA TYR A 125 6.85 12.28 -13.71
C TYR A 125 5.84 11.90 -12.62
N THR A 126 5.66 12.75 -11.61
CA THR A 126 4.79 12.46 -10.45
C THR A 126 3.35 12.30 -10.91
N LEU A 127 2.88 13.19 -11.78
CA LEU A 127 1.54 13.12 -12.34
C LEU A 127 1.31 11.84 -13.15
N CYS A 128 2.27 11.43 -13.97
CA CYS A 128 2.20 10.18 -14.72
C CYS A 128 2.16 8.96 -13.79
N ILE A 129 3.00 8.94 -12.73
CA ILE A 129 3.01 7.86 -11.75
C ILE A 129 1.66 7.74 -11.03
N PHE A 130 1.09 8.86 -10.58
CA PHE A 130 -0.16 8.84 -9.80
C PHE A 130 -1.34 8.45 -10.69
N SER A 131 -1.46 9.08 -11.85
CA SER A 131 -2.52 8.80 -12.83
C SER A 131 -2.44 7.37 -13.37
N GLY A 132 -1.23 6.90 -13.71
CA GLY A 132 -1.01 5.52 -14.15
C GLY A 132 -1.36 4.49 -13.07
N THR A 133 -1.05 4.80 -11.81
CA THR A 133 -1.38 3.93 -10.66
C THR A 133 -2.89 3.77 -10.49
N VAL A 134 -3.66 4.86 -10.59
CA VAL A 134 -5.14 4.80 -10.53
C VAL A 134 -5.69 3.92 -11.66
N LEU A 135 -5.29 4.19 -12.90
CA LEU A 135 -5.78 3.46 -14.06
C LEU A 135 -5.49 1.96 -13.96
N VAL A 136 -4.25 1.58 -13.61
CA VAL A 136 -3.91 0.15 -13.46
C VAL A 136 -4.61 -0.48 -12.26
N ALA A 137 -4.76 0.23 -11.14
CA ALA A 137 -5.53 -0.27 -9.98
C ALA A 137 -6.97 -0.65 -10.38
N ARG A 138 -7.53 0.05 -11.37
CA ARG A 138 -8.84 -0.17 -11.99
C ARG A 138 -8.81 -1.08 -13.23
N ASN A 139 -7.69 -1.79 -13.46
CA ASN A 139 -7.46 -2.69 -14.59
C ASN A 139 -7.53 -2.01 -15.98
N ASN A 140 -7.25 -0.70 -16.05
CA ASN A 140 -7.20 0.05 -17.29
C ASN A 140 -5.77 0.11 -17.85
N LYS A 141 -5.58 -0.48 -19.05
CA LYS A 141 -4.26 -0.58 -19.71
C LYS A 141 -3.67 0.77 -20.12
N LYS A 142 -4.46 1.84 -20.24
CA LYS A 142 -3.91 3.19 -20.51
C LYS A 142 -2.91 3.64 -19.44
N GLY A 143 -3.00 3.12 -18.20
CA GLY A 143 -2.01 3.41 -17.17
C GLY A 143 -0.60 2.93 -17.51
N LEU A 144 -0.44 1.88 -18.33
CA LEU A 144 0.86 1.43 -18.80
C LEU A 144 1.55 2.48 -19.69
N GLN A 145 0.78 3.20 -20.51
CA GLN A 145 1.31 4.28 -21.36
C GLN A 145 1.86 5.43 -20.52
N LEU A 146 1.22 5.73 -19.39
CA LEU A 146 1.70 6.76 -18.47
C LEU A 146 2.97 6.32 -17.73
N PHE A 147 3.11 5.05 -17.38
CA PHE A 147 4.36 4.54 -16.81
C PHE A 147 5.50 4.53 -17.85
N GLU A 148 5.20 4.17 -19.09
CA GLU A 148 6.17 4.26 -20.19
C GLU A 148 6.60 5.71 -20.42
N LEU A 149 5.66 6.66 -20.47
CA LEU A 149 5.98 8.09 -20.55
C LEU A 149 6.83 8.56 -19.35
N ALA A 150 6.44 8.20 -18.12
CA ALA A 150 7.21 8.50 -16.90
C ALA A 150 8.65 7.97 -16.97
N SER A 151 8.86 6.79 -17.57
CA SER A 151 10.19 6.19 -17.71
C SER A 151 11.11 6.95 -18.68
N ASN A 152 10.55 7.81 -19.53
CA ASN A 152 11.28 8.57 -20.54
C ASN A 152 11.43 10.06 -20.18
N ILE A 153 10.74 10.54 -19.14
CA ILE A 153 10.80 11.94 -18.70
C ILE A 153 12.12 12.22 -17.96
N ASN A 154 12.88 13.20 -18.46
CA ASN A 154 14.08 13.72 -17.79
C ASN A 154 15.06 12.63 -17.31
N VAL A 155 15.30 11.59 -18.11
CA VAL A 155 16.18 10.45 -17.76
C VAL A 155 17.57 10.93 -17.29
N SER A 156 18.08 12.01 -17.87
CA SER A 156 19.35 12.63 -17.48
C SER A 156 19.39 13.20 -16.05
N LYS A 157 18.22 13.42 -15.41
CA LYS A 157 18.10 13.99 -14.06
C LYS A 157 17.95 12.94 -12.97
N SER A 158 17.37 11.77 -13.27
CA SER A 158 17.19 10.70 -12.28
C SER A 158 16.94 9.33 -12.93
N THR A 159 18.00 8.51 -13.01
CA THR A 159 17.90 7.09 -13.40
C THR A 159 16.94 6.32 -12.50
N LEU A 160 16.92 6.64 -11.19
CA LEU A 160 16.05 5.97 -10.24
C LEU A 160 14.55 6.17 -10.53
N ASN A 161 14.14 7.37 -10.97
CA ASN A 161 12.76 7.64 -11.35
C ASN A 161 12.34 6.80 -12.55
N ARG A 162 13.20 6.76 -13.58
CA ARG A 162 12.97 5.93 -14.77
C ARG A 162 12.76 4.46 -14.40
N LEU A 163 13.68 3.91 -13.62
CA LEU A 163 13.61 2.50 -13.23
C LEU A 163 12.44 2.20 -12.30
N THR A 164 12.05 3.14 -11.45
CA THR A 164 10.83 3.02 -10.63
C THR A 164 9.57 2.96 -11.50
N ALA A 165 9.49 3.77 -12.57
CA ALA A 165 8.39 3.71 -13.53
C ALA A 165 8.35 2.37 -14.28
N LEU A 166 9.50 1.91 -14.76
CA LEU A 166 9.63 0.59 -15.40
C LEU A 166 9.22 -0.54 -14.43
N HIS A 167 9.67 -0.48 -13.18
CA HIS A 167 9.31 -1.45 -12.15
C HIS A 167 7.79 -1.48 -11.92
N ARG A 168 7.14 -0.32 -11.80
CA ARG A 168 5.67 -0.24 -11.71
C ARG A 168 4.98 -0.83 -12.93
N MET A 169 5.49 -0.57 -14.13
CA MET A 169 4.96 -1.17 -15.36
C MET A 169 5.08 -2.70 -15.33
N ALA A 170 6.23 -3.24 -14.91
CA ALA A 170 6.43 -4.68 -14.76
C ALA A 170 5.52 -5.30 -13.69
N VAL A 171 5.35 -4.64 -12.53
CA VAL A 171 4.39 -5.07 -11.49
C VAL A 171 2.97 -5.12 -12.06
N SER A 172 2.58 -4.13 -12.86
CA SER A 172 1.26 -4.01 -13.47
C SER A 172 1.01 -5.15 -14.46
N GLU A 173 1.96 -5.40 -15.36
CA GLU A 173 1.90 -6.49 -16.33
C GLU A 173 1.86 -7.86 -15.65
N LEU A 174 2.56 -8.04 -14.52
CA LEU A 174 2.58 -9.30 -13.78
C LEU A 174 1.30 -9.55 -12.97
N LYS A 175 0.85 -8.56 -12.19
CA LYS A 175 -0.23 -8.73 -11.21
C LYS A 175 -1.63 -8.51 -11.79
N ARG A 176 -1.76 -7.71 -12.85
CA ARG A 176 -3.07 -7.32 -13.41
C ARG A 176 -3.31 -7.91 -14.79
N PHE A 177 -2.35 -7.75 -15.68
CA PHE A 177 -2.55 -8.07 -17.10
C PHE A 177 -1.99 -9.44 -17.51
N ARG A 178 -1.25 -10.10 -16.61
CA ARG A 178 -0.65 -11.43 -16.80
C ARG A 178 0.22 -11.55 -18.07
N ASN A 179 0.89 -10.46 -18.46
CA ASN A 179 1.76 -10.42 -19.64
C ASN A 179 3.21 -10.78 -19.30
N PHE A 180 3.46 -12.07 -19.05
CA PHE A 180 4.77 -12.56 -18.60
C PHE A 180 5.93 -12.22 -19.55
N LYS A 181 5.70 -12.18 -20.87
CA LYS A 181 6.72 -11.81 -21.86
C LYS A 181 7.17 -10.35 -21.69
N LYS A 182 6.21 -9.44 -21.49
CA LYS A 182 6.52 -8.03 -21.28
C LYS A 182 7.20 -7.80 -19.93
N VAL A 183 6.80 -8.53 -18.88
CA VAL A 183 7.50 -8.51 -17.58
C VAL A 183 8.98 -8.88 -17.75
N GLU A 184 9.27 -9.99 -18.42
CA GLU A 184 10.65 -10.45 -18.68
C GLU A 184 11.46 -9.41 -19.47
N SER A 185 10.87 -8.82 -20.52
CA SER A 185 11.49 -7.75 -21.29
C SER A 185 11.84 -6.53 -20.43
N ILE A 186 10.91 -6.07 -19.58
CA ILE A 186 11.12 -4.89 -18.74
C ILE A 186 12.16 -5.18 -17.66
N LEU A 187 12.12 -6.36 -17.04
CA LEU A 187 13.10 -6.73 -16.02
C LEU A 187 14.52 -6.81 -16.59
N ASN A 188 14.68 -7.33 -17.82
CA ASN A 188 15.96 -7.32 -18.51
C ASN A 188 16.47 -5.90 -18.76
N GLU A 189 15.59 -4.97 -19.15
CA GLU A 189 15.93 -3.56 -19.32
C GLU A 189 16.43 -2.93 -18.01
N ILE A 190 15.73 -3.17 -16.89
CA ILE A 190 16.12 -2.66 -15.57
C ILE A 190 17.49 -3.19 -15.13
N VAL A 191 17.77 -4.48 -15.36
CA VAL A 191 19.02 -5.14 -14.90
C VAL A 191 20.25 -4.69 -15.70
N LEU A 192 20.06 -4.29 -16.96
CA LEU A 192 21.15 -3.82 -17.83
C LEU A 192 21.52 -2.35 -17.58
N GLU A 193 20.71 -1.60 -16.84
CA GLU A 193 21.00 -0.22 -16.48
C GLU A 193 21.89 -0.14 -15.23
N ASN A 194 22.99 0.61 -15.34
CA ASN A 194 23.88 0.92 -14.22
C ASN A 194 23.64 2.34 -13.72
N HIS A 195 23.62 2.53 -12.41
CA HIS A 195 23.58 3.86 -11.79
C HIS A 195 25.00 4.40 -11.57
N SER A 196 25.11 5.72 -11.42
CA SER A 196 26.32 6.34 -10.88
C SER A 196 26.45 6.15 -9.36
N ASN A 197 25.37 5.72 -8.68
CA ASN A 197 25.30 5.56 -7.24
C ASN A 197 24.98 4.11 -6.86
N ILE A 198 25.94 3.45 -6.20
CA ILE A 198 25.81 2.06 -5.75
C ILE A 198 24.60 1.83 -4.84
N GLN A 199 24.19 2.82 -4.02
CA GLN A 199 23.02 2.65 -3.16
C GLN A 199 21.73 2.49 -3.97
N ASP A 200 21.64 3.19 -5.11
CA ASP A 200 20.49 3.14 -5.99
C ASP A 200 20.50 1.83 -6.81
N ASP A 201 21.68 1.37 -7.26
CA ASP A 201 21.85 0.03 -7.85
C ASP A 201 21.37 -1.08 -6.91
N LEU A 202 21.80 -1.02 -5.64
CA LEU A 202 21.41 -1.99 -4.63
C LEU A 202 19.90 -1.96 -4.39
N MET A 203 19.30 -0.78 -4.27
CA MET A 203 17.86 -0.63 -4.04
C MET A 203 17.03 -1.15 -5.23
N MET A 204 17.47 -0.87 -6.46
CA MET A 204 16.82 -1.40 -7.65
C MET A 204 16.99 -2.92 -7.76
N THR A 205 18.16 -3.47 -7.42
CA THR A 205 18.39 -4.91 -7.38
C THR A 205 17.48 -5.60 -6.35
N VAL A 206 17.26 -4.99 -5.19
CA VAL A 206 16.29 -5.47 -4.18
C VAL A 206 14.87 -5.55 -4.78
N LEU A 207 14.43 -4.49 -5.46
CA LEU A 207 13.11 -4.40 -6.08
C LEU A 207 12.92 -5.41 -7.22
N VAL A 208 13.94 -5.58 -8.06
CA VAL A 208 13.96 -6.56 -9.16
C VAL A 208 13.93 -7.97 -8.61
N ASN A 209 14.77 -8.30 -7.63
CA ASN A 209 14.80 -9.64 -7.04
C ASN A 209 13.44 -10.01 -6.43
N ASN A 210 12.81 -9.10 -5.68
CA ASN A 210 11.49 -9.34 -5.10
C ASN A 210 10.42 -9.57 -6.20
N LEU A 211 10.44 -8.76 -7.27
CA LEU A 211 9.50 -8.89 -8.37
C LEU A 211 9.75 -10.16 -9.20
N TYR A 212 11.01 -10.50 -9.46
CA TYR A 212 11.40 -11.67 -10.24
C TYR A 212 11.07 -12.97 -9.51
N ALA A 213 11.26 -13.01 -8.18
CA ALA A 213 10.78 -14.12 -7.36
C ALA A 213 9.26 -14.34 -7.50
N PHE A 214 8.47 -13.25 -7.49
CA PHE A 214 7.03 -13.33 -7.73
C PHE A 214 6.69 -13.73 -9.17
N PHE A 215 7.43 -13.24 -10.18
CA PHE A 215 7.29 -13.65 -11.57
C PHE A 215 7.50 -15.16 -11.76
N LEU A 216 8.51 -15.73 -11.12
CA LEU A 216 8.79 -17.17 -11.17
C LEU A 216 7.68 -18.00 -10.51
N LEU A 217 7.15 -17.52 -9.39
CA LEU A 217 6.02 -18.16 -8.71
C LEU A 217 4.75 -18.18 -9.58
N GLU A 218 4.44 -17.07 -10.26
CA GLU A 218 3.19 -16.92 -11.02
C GLU A 218 3.27 -17.46 -12.46
N SER A 219 4.47 -17.52 -13.05
CA SER A 219 4.63 -17.99 -14.43
C SER A 219 4.61 -19.51 -14.59
N HIS A 220 4.51 -20.26 -13.47
CA HIS A 220 4.50 -21.73 -13.43
C HIS A 220 5.61 -22.39 -14.27
N ARG A 221 6.74 -21.71 -14.46
CA ARG A 221 7.90 -22.27 -15.16
C ARG A 221 8.50 -23.35 -14.25
N GLU A 222 8.01 -24.59 -14.39
CA GLU A 222 8.37 -25.79 -13.61
C GLU A 222 9.88 -26.03 -13.48
N MET A 223 10.66 -25.48 -14.41
CA MET A 223 12.12 -25.59 -14.45
C MET A 223 12.84 -24.90 -13.29
N TRP A 224 12.26 -23.86 -12.68
CA TRP A 224 12.91 -23.13 -11.60
C TRP A 224 12.48 -23.70 -10.25
N GLY A 225 13.31 -24.59 -9.72
CA GLY A 225 13.09 -25.19 -8.42
C GLY A 225 12.92 -24.16 -7.31
N SER A 226 12.16 -24.52 -6.29
CA SER A 226 11.85 -23.65 -5.14
C SER A 226 13.08 -23.10 -4.39
N LEU A 227 14.27 -23.70 -4.57
CA LEU A 227 15.55 -23.18 -4.09
C LEU A 227 15.96 -21.88 -4.77
N TYR A 228 15.72 -21.75 -6.08
CA TYR A 228 16.12 -20.56 -6.85
C TYR A 228 15.36 -19.32 -6.40
N ILE A 229 14.04 -19.46 -6.18
CA ILE A 229 13.17 -18.41 -5.64
C ILE A 229 13.66 -18.02 -4.23
N GLU A 230 14.00 -18.99 -3.37
CA GLU A 230 14.57 -18.71 -2.05
C GLU A 230 15.89 -17.95 -2.14
N LEU A 231 16.80 -18.33 -3.04
CA LEU A 231 18.10 -17.66 -3.22
C LEU A 231 17.94 -16.21 -3.66
N ILE A 232 17.06 -15.94 -4.64
CA ILE A 232 16.76 -14.57 -5.09
C ILE A 232 16.20 -13.73 -3.93
N MET A 233 15.25 -14.28 -3.18
CA MET A 233 14.67 -13.59 -2.02
C MET A 233 15.69 -13.37 -0.91
N LYS A 234 16.61 -14.32 -0.69
CA LYS A 234 17.71 -14.17 0.28
C LYS A 234 18.71 -13.12 -0.17
N ASN A 235 19.00 -13.03 -1.45
CA ASN A 235 19.83 -11.96 -2.00
C ASN A 235 19.16 -10.60 -1.75
N ALA A 236 17.89 -10.44 -2.09
CA ALA A 236 17.14 -9.21 -1.81
C ALA A 236 17.16 -8.84 -0.31
N GLN A 237 17.06 -9.84 0.58
CA GLN A 237 17.14 -9.65 2.02
C GLN A 237 18.52 -9.15 2.48
N LEU A 238 19.60 -9.76 1.97
CA LEU A 238 20.98 -9.41 2.30
C LEU A 238 21.33 -8.00 1.81
N LEU A 239 20.97 -7.66 0.57
CA LEU A 239 21.20 -6.34 0.00
C LEU A 239 20.43 -5.26 0.78
N SER A 240 19.19 -5.55 1.17
CA SER A 240 18.40 -4.64 2.00
C SER A 240 19.06 -4.39 3.37
N LYS A 241 19.59 -5.43 4.02
CA LYS A 241 20.34 -5.29 5.27
C LYS A 241 21.63 -4.49 5.08
N ALA A 242 22.39 -4.76 4.02
CA ALA A 242 23.60 -4.01 3.69
C ALA A 242 23.31 -2.52 3.52
N LEU A 243 22.22 -2.17 2.84
CA LEU A 243 21.73 -0.79 2.73
C LEU A 243 21.36 -0.20 4.09
N LEU A 244 20.56 -0.90 4.91
CA LEU A 244 20.11 -0.39 6.22
C LEU A 244 21.24 -0.11 7.21
N TYR A 245 22.32 -0.90 7.15
CA TYR A 245 23.49 -0.74 8.01
C TYR A 245 24.59 0.14 7.39
N SER A 246 24.38 0.65 6.17
CA SER A 246 25.29 1.61 5.57
C SER A 246 25.33 2.90 6.38
N LYS A 247 26.52 3.49 6.54
CA LYS A 247 26.70 4.75 7.29
C LYS A 247 26.15 5.96 6.53
N ASP A 248 26.21 5.91 5.20
CA ASP A 248 25.96 7.06 4.33
C ASP A 248 24.56 7.06 3.71
N ILE A 249 23.65 6.22 4.22
CA ILE A 249 22.27 6.14 3.75
C ILE A 249 21.39 7.15 4.50
N SER A 250 20.63 7.95 3.75
CA SER A 250 19.68 8.91 4.34
C SER A 250 18.53 8.21 5.05
N ASP A 251 17.93 8.87 6.05
CA ASP A 251 16.84 8.28 6.83
C ASP A 251 15.60 7.97 5.97
N ASN A 252 15.33 8.78 4.94
CA ASN A 252 14.28 8.49 3.96
C ASN A 252 14.54 7.17 3.22
N LYS A 253 15.78 6.94 2.77
CA LYS A 253 16.17 5.68 2.13
C LYS A 253 16.14 4.52 3.12
N LYS A 254 16.55 4.71 4.38
CA LYS A 254 16.42 3.66 5.43
C LYS A 254 14.97 3.23 5.60
N HIS A 255 14.07 4.19 5.71
CA HIS A 255 12.64 3.91 5.86
C HIS A 255 12.12 3.10 4.65
N GLN A 256 12.47 3.52 3.43
CA GLN A 256 12.10 2.83 2.20
C GLN A 256 12.66 1.40 2.13
N VAL A 257 13.94 1.20 2.43
CA VAL A 257 14.57 -0.12 2.41
C VAL A 257 13.98 -1.04 3.48
N ALA A 258 13.70 -0.52 4.68
CA ALA A 258 13.06 -1.30 5.74
C ALA A 258 11.66 -1.79 5.33
N ARG A 259 10.92 -0.99 4.57
CA ARG A 259 9.63 -1.41 3.98
C ARG A 259 9.80 -2.53 2.97
N TYR A 260 10.74 -2.40 2.03
CA TYR A 260 11.03 -3.44 1.05
C TYR A 260 11.47 -4.73 1.73
N LEU A 261 12.35 -4.63 2.74
CA LEU A 261 12.77 -5.76 3.55
C LEU A 261 11.57 -6.45 4.24
N SER A 262 10.62 -5.67 4.77
CA SER A 262 9.40 -6.22 5.36
C SER A 262 8.58 -7.05 4.37
N GLN A 263 8.33 -6.50 3.19
CA GLN A 263 7.60 -7.21 2.13
C GLN A 263 8.34 -8.48 1.68
N ILE A 264 9.67 -8.40 1.54
CA ILE A 264 10.51 -9.56 1.20
C ILE A 264 10.41 -10.64 2.28
N ASN A 265 10.48 -10.26 3.56
CA ASN A 265 10.40 -11.20 4.68
C ASN A 265 9.01 -11.87 4.73
N ILE A 266 7.93 -11.11 4.52
CA ILE A 266 6.56 -11.64 4.47
C ILE A 266 6.39 -12.63 3.30
N ASN A 267 6.83 -12.25 2.09
CA ASN A 267 6.78 -13.12 0.91
C ASN A 267 7.58 -14.42 1.14
N LEU A 268 8.77 -14.31 1.74
CA LEU A 268 9.60 -15.47 2.05
C LEU A 268 8.99 -16.36 3.15
N ALA A 269 8.33 -15.78 4.16
CA ALA A 269 7.59 -16.52 5.17
C ALA A 269 6.42 -17.32 4.55
N GLN A 270 5.73 -16.76 3.55
CA GLN A 270 4.69 -17.48 2.80
C GLN A 270 5.26 -18.65 1.98
N ILE A 271 6.46 -18.50 1.40
CA ILE A 271 7.17 -19.60 0.73
C ILE A 271 7.50 -20.71 1.74
N PHE A 272 8.04 -20.35 2.91
CA PHE A 272 8.32 -21.32 3.97
C PHE A 272 7.05 -22.03 4.46
N LEU A 273 5.93 -21.32 4.57
CA LEU A 273 4.64 -21.93 4.90
C LEU A 273 4.22 -22.99 3.87
N LYS A 274 4.32 -22.68 2.56
CA LYS A 274 4.02 -23.64 1.49
C LYS A 274 4.93 -24.88 1.50
N LYS A 275 6.10 -24.78 2.12
CA LYS A 275 7.07 -25.87 2.32
C LYS A 275 6.95 -26.55 3.69
N GLU A 276 5.90 -26.24 4.45
CA GLU A 276 5.67 -26.77 5.80
C GLU A 276 6.80 -26.38 6.80
N GLN A 277 7.59 -25.36 6.48
CA GLN A 277 8.68 -24.83 7.32
C GLN A 277 8.18 -23.73 8.26
N LEU A 278 7.08 -24.00 8.98
CA LEU A 278 6.37 -22.99 9.78
C LEU A 278 7.26 -22.32 10.84
N LYS A 279 8.09 -23.07 11.55
CA LYS A 279 9.03 -22.52 12.55
C LYS A 279 10.03 -21.53 11.95
N ARG A 280 10.50 -21.81 10.73
CA ARG A 280 11.44 -20.93 10.01
C ARG A 280 10.75 -19.65 9.55
N ALA A 281 9.49 -19.74 9.15
CA ALA A 281 8.66 -18.59 8.81
C ALA A 281 8.42 -17.68 10.02
N ILE A 282 8.07 -18.26 11.18
CA ILE A 282 7.88 -17.51 12.43
C ILE A 282 9.15 -16.77 12.83
N TYR A 283 10.29 -17.47 12.88
CA TYR A 283 11.58 -16.84 13.22
C TYR A 283 11.90 -15.65 12.30
N LEU A 284 11.63 -15.78 11.00
CA LEU A 284 11.83 -14.70 10.04
C LEU A 284 10.90 -13.50 10.33
N LEU A 285 9.65 -13.75 10.69
CA LEU A 285 8.66 -12.71 10.98
C LEU A 285 8.91 -12.02 12.33
N GLU A 286 9.40 -12.74 13.34
CA GLU A 286 9.86 -12.16 14.62
C GLU A 286 10.97 -11.12 14.34
N LEU A 287 12.01 -11.51 13.60
CA LEU A 287 13.07 -10.58 13.16
C LEU A 287 12.52 -9.42 12.33
N ASN A 288 11.45 -9.65 11.56
CA ASN A 288 10.84 -8.61 10.76
C ASN A 288 10.16 -7.53 11.61
N VAL A 289 9.42 -7.94 12.64
CA VAL A 289 8.76 -7.02 13.58
C VAL A 289 9.80 -6.13 14.28
N ASP A 290 10.91 -6.72 14.74
CA ASP A 290 12.01 -5.97 15.36
C ASP A 290 12.59 -4.93 14.40
N MET A 291 12.84 -5.31 13.14
CA MET A 291 13.37 -4.40 12.13
C MET A 291 12.40 -3.27 11.77
N VAL A 292 11.13 -3.59 11.56
CA VAL A 292 10.09 -2.61 11.19
C VAL A 292 9.83 -1.65 12.34
N SER A 293 9.82 -2.12 13.59
CA SER A 293 9.64 -1.26 14.76
C SER A 293 10.76 -0.22 14.91
N LYS A 294 11.98 -0.54 14.44
CA LYS A 294 13.13 0.36 14.51
C LYS A 294 13.21 1.35 13.35
N TYR A 295 12.91 0.92 12.12
CA TYR A 295 13.22 1.70 10.91
C TYR A 295 12.01 2.11 10.08
N ALA A 296 10.86 1.44 10.23
CA ALA A 296 9.67 1.65 9.42
C ALA A 296 8.38 1.50 10.22
N THR A 297 8.27 2.21 11.35
CA THR A 297 7.15 2.09 12.29
C THR A 297 5.77 2.21 11.62
N VAL A 298 5.65 2.98 10.55
CA VAL A 298 4.42 3.12 9.73
C VAL A 298 3.87 1.77 9.24
N TYR A 299 4.70 0.72 9.12
CA TYR A 299 4.34 -0.58 8.56
C TYR A 299 4.28 -1.69 9.63
N ILE A 300 4.31 -1.32 10.92
CA ILE A 300 4.34 -2.30 12.01
C ILE A 300 3.06 -3.13 12.08
N SER A 301 1.93 -2.54 11.67
CA SER A 301 0.61 -3.16 11.74
C SER A 301 0.55 -4.43 10.88
N GLU A 302 0.98 -4.33 9.62
CA GLU A 302 1.09 -5.47 8.69
C GLU A 302 2.07 -6.55 9.20
N ALA A 303 3.21 -6.13 9.78
CA ALA A 303 4.20 -7.06 10.32
C ALA A 303 3.66 -7.84 11.53
N LEU A 304 2.99 -7.15 12.46
CA LEU A 304 2.35 -7.77 13.63
C LEU A 304 1.18 -8.66 13.25
N GLY A 305 0.27 -8.19 12.39
CA GLY A 305 -0.87 -8.98 11.92
C GLY A 305 -0.41 -10.28 11.24
N THR A 306 0.62 -10.19 10.40
CA THR A 306 1.23 -11.37 9.75
C THR A 306 1.85 -12.32 10.77
N LEU A 307 2.66 -11.83 11.71
CA LEU A 307 3.28 -12.67 12.74
C LEU A 307 2.22 -13.35 13.62
N GLY A 308 1.20 -12.60 14.05
CA GLY A 308 0.09 -13.09 14.84
C GLY A 308 -0.66 -14.24 14.16
N TYR A 309 -0.94 -14.10 12.86
CA TYR A 309 -1.52 -15.17 12.05
C TYR A 309 -0.63 -16.41 11.99
N PHE A 310 0.69 -16.25 11.84
CA PHE A 310 1.61 -17.39 11.82
C PHE A 310 1.72 -18.09 13.19
N TYR A 311 1.65 -17.35 14.30
CA TYR A 311 1.54 -17.97 15.62
C TYR A 311 0.24 -18.76 15.77
N PHE A 312 -0.88 -18.23 15.27
CA PHE A 312 -2.14 -18.96 15.23
C PHE A 312 -2.03 -20.27 14.43
N LEU A 313 -1.43 -20.23 13.23
CA LEU A 313 -1.19 -21.45 12.43
C LEU A 313 -0.33 -22.47 13.16
N ASN A 314 0.63 -22.02 13.97
CA ASN A 314 1.49 -22.88 14.80
C ASN A 314 0.82 -23.33 16.10
N LYS A 315 -0.45 -22.97 16.32
CA LYS A 315 -1.22 -23.22 17.55
C LYS A 315 -0.58 -22.62 18.81
N ASP A 316 0.24 -21.58 18.64
CA ASP A 316 0.85 -20.85 19.74
C ASP A 316 -0.06 -19.68 20.16
N PHE A 317 -1.21 -20.03 20.72
CA PHE A 317 -2.25 -19.04 21.05
C PHE A 317 -1.79 -18.03 22.09
N LYS A 318 -0.90 -18.44 23.01
CA LYS A 318 -0.32 -17.58 24.05
C LYS A 318 0.47 -16.43 23.45
N ARG A 319 1.21 -16.67 22.36
CA ARG A 319 1.94 -15.60 21.64
C ARG A 319 1.07 -14.89 20.59
N ALA A 320 0.11 -15.58 19.99
CA ALA A 320 -0.74 -15.00 18.95
C ALA A 320 -1.61 -13.85 19.49
N ILE A 321 -2.28 -14.04 20.64
CA ILE A 321 -3.22 -13.07 21.21
C ILE A 321 -2.60 -11.67 21.40
N PRO A 322 -1.53 -11.49 22.21
CA PRO A 322 -1.01 -10.14 22.48
C PRO A 322 -0.48 -9.46 21.23
N ILE A 323 0.04 -10.22 20.26
CA ILE A 323 0.54 -9.68 18.99
C ILE A 323 -0.61 -9.17 18.11
N LEU A 324 -1.72 -9.91 18.06
CA LEU A 324 -2.91 -9.49 17.30
C LEU A 324 -3.68 -8.37 17.97
N GLU A 325 -3.74 -8.32 19.31
CA GLU A 325 -4.27 -7.16 20.03
C GLU A 325 -3.48 -5.90 19.68
N GLN A 326 -2.15 -6.00 19.62
CA GLN A 326 -1.31 -4.89 19.22
C GLN A 326 -1.50 -4.51 17.75
N ALA A 327 -1.61 -5.49 16.84
CA ALA A 327 -1.91 -5.25 15.42
C ALA A 327 -3.24 -4.51 15.25
N LEU A 328 -4.30 -4.97 15.94
CA LEU A 328 -5.63 -4.37 15.91
C LEU A 328 -5.60 -2.91 16.32
N VAL A 329 -4.89 -2.57 17.41
CA VAL A 329 -4.73 -1.17 17.85
C VAL A 329 -4.09 -0.33 16.74
N TYR A 330 -3.08 -0.84 16.04
CA TYR A 330 -2.48 -0.10 14.93
C TYR A 330 -3.42 0.01 13.73
N HIS A 331 -4.09 -1.06 13.30
CA HIS A 331 -5.02 -1.00 12.18
C HIS A 331 -6.21 -0.07 12.45
N VAL A 332 -6.73 -0.02 13.68
CA VAL A 332 -7.76 0.97 14.10
C VAL A 332 -7.23 2.39 13.97
N ASN A 333 -5.99 2.64 14.39
CA ASN A 333 -5.32 3.95 14.26
C ASN A 333 -4.90 4.28 12.82
N GLU A 334 -4.99 3.34 11.89
CA GLU A 334 -4.72 3.54 10.47
C GLU A 334 -6.01 3.65 9.64
N GLY A 335 -7.13 3.18 10.18
CA GLY A 335 -8.38 3.07 9.43
C GLY A 335 -8.33 1.98 8.36
N GLU A 336 -7.64 0.86 8.62
CA GLU A 336 -7.59 -0.30 7.73
C GLU A 336 -8.78 -1.23 8.06
N PHE A 337 -9.94 -0.96 7.45
CA PHE A 337 -11.19 -1.69 7.72
C PHE A 337 -11.08 -3.22 7.63
N TYR A 338 -10.49 -3.75 6.56
CA TYR A 338 -10.50 -5.21 6.34
C TYR A 338 -9.52 -5.92 7.27
N SER A 339 -8.39 -5.30 7.58
CA SER A 339 -7.44 -5.80 8.57
C SER A 339 -8.03 -5.73 9.98
N ILE A 340 -8.79 -4.69 10.31
CA ILE A 340 -9.54 -4.63 11.59
C ILE A 340 -10.52 -5.80 11.69
N VAL A 341 -11.33 -6.03 10.64
CA VAL A 341 -12.29 -7.15 10.59
C VAL A 341 -11.56 -8.49 10.74
N PHE A 342 -10.46 -8.68 10.02
CA PHE A 342 -9.66 -9.90 10.08
C PHE A 342 -9.07 -10.13 11.47
N ASP A 343 -8.50 -9.10 12.09
CA ASP A 343 -7.93 -9.19 13.43
C ASP A 343 -9.01 -9.52 14.47
N TYR A 344 -10.20 -8.90 14.39
CA TYR A 344 -11.33 -9.25 15.24
C TYR A 344 -11.73 -10.72 15.10
N GLN A 345 -11.91 -11.20 13.87
CA GLN A 345 -12.29 -12.59 13.61
C GLN A 345 -11.25 -13.56 14.18
N LEU A 346 -9.97 -13.28 14.00
CA LEU A 346 -8.89 -14.14 14.47
C LEU A 346 -8.78 -14.12 16.00
N LEU A 347 -8.92 -12.95 16.64
CA LEU A 347 -8.94 -12.81 18.10
C LEU A 347 -10.14 -13.50 18.73
N ILE A 348 -11.33 -13.42 18.12
CA ILE A 348 -12.52 -14.16 18.58
C ILE A 348 -12.25 -15.66 18.61
N VAL A 349 -11.68 -16.20 17.52
CA VAL A 349 -11.32 -17.63 17.44
C VAL A 349 -10.28 -17.98 18.51
N LEU A 350 -9.25 -17.15 18.69
CA LEU A 350 -8.20 -17.37 19.68
C LEU A 350 -8.75 -17.38 21.11
N TYR A 351 -9.54 -16.40 21.49
CA TYR A 351 -10.12 -16.33 22.84
C TYR A 351 -11.12 -17.46 23.09
N TYR A 352 -11.86 -17.89 22.07
CA TYR A 352 -12.68 -19.09 22.16
C TYR A 352 -11.82 -20.33 22.43
N LYS A 353 -10.69 -20.48 21.72
CA LYS A 353 -9.74 -21.59 21.93
C LYS A 353 -9.03 -21.57 23.29
N THR A 354 -9.00 -20.43 23.97
CA THR A 354 -8.44 -20.27 25.32
C THR A 354 -9.51 -20.06 26.39
N ASP A 355 -10.77 -20.42 26.11
CA ASP A 355 -11.91 -20.35 27.04
C ASP A 355 -12.21 -18.96 27.65
N ASN A 356 -11.79 -17.87 26.98
CA ASN A 356 -12.07 -16.51 27.42
C ASN A 356 -13.35 -15.96 26.77
N MET A 357 -14.49 -16.52 27.18
CA MET A 357 -15.81 -16.17 26.61
C MET A 357 -16.23 -14.71 26.88
N MET A 358 -15.66 -14.06 27.89
CA MET A 358 -15.90 -12.64 28.14
C MET A 358 -15.34 -11.79 27.00
N LYS A 359 -14.08 -12.04 26.61
CA LYS A 359 -13.45 -11.33 25.49
C LYS A 359 -14.09 -11.65 24.15
N VAL A 360 -14.51 -12.90 23.93
CA VAL A 360 -15.27 -13.28 22.72
C VAL A 360 -16.49 -12.37 22.55
N ARG A 361 -17.34 -12.25 23.57
CA ARG A 361 -18.56 -11.42 23.51
C ARG A 361 -18.28 -9.93 23.34
N GLU A 362 -17.17 -9.44 23.90
CA GLU A 362 -16.74 -8.05 23.73
C GLU A 362 -16.37 -7.77 22.27
N LEU A 363 -15.53 -8.62 21.68
CA LEU A 363 -15.06 -8.47 20.31
C LEU A 363 -16.18 -8.70 19.29
N GLU A 364 -17.07 -9.67 19.51
CA GLU A 364 -18.25 -9.90 18.66
C GLU A 364 -19.15 -8.65 18.60
N LYS A 365 -19.35 -7.97 19.73
CA LYS A 365 -20.15 -6.73 19.75
C LYS A 365 -19.48 -5.62 18.93
N GLU A 366 -18.16 -5.46 19.03
CA GLU A 366 -17.44 -4.46 18.25
C GLU A 366 -17.43 -4.81 16.75
N LEU A 367 -17.23 -6.08 16.40
CA LEU A 367 -17.30 -6.55 15.01
C LEU A 367 -18.71 -6.33 14.42
N VAL A 368 -19.76 -6.66 15.17
CA VAL A 368 -21.15 -6.42 14.73
C VAL A 368 -21.43 -4.94 14.53
N LYS A 369 -20.94 -4.04 15.40
CA LYS A 369 -21.08 -2.59 15.17
C LYS A 369 -20.39 -2.17 13.87
N LEU A 370 -19.19 -2.70 13.62
CA LEU A 370 -18.40 -2.42 12.42
C LEU A 370 -19.09 -2.96 11.15
N GLU A 371 -19.64 -4.17 11.18
CA GLU A 371 -20.31 -4.81 10.04
C GLU A 371 -21.77 -4.37 9.83
N GLN A 372 -22.51 -3.98 10.88
CA GLN A 372 -23.84 -3.37 10.75
C GLN A 372 -23.76 -1.98 10.14
N SER A 373 -22.65 -1.28 10.40
CA SER A 373 -22.31 -0.11 9.62
C SER A 373 -22.19 -0.48 8.13
N ASP A 374 -21.74 -1.69 7.76
CA ASP A 374 -21.61 -2.09 6.36
C ASP A 374 -22.90 -2.64 5.71
N SER A 375 -23.68 -3.45 6.44
CA SER A 375 -24.83 -4.20 5.90
C SER A 375 -26.14 -3.42 5.79
N LYS A 376 -26.38 -2.40 6.64
CA LYS A 376 -27.54 -1.49 6.49
C LYS A 376 -27.43 -0.55 5.27
N ARG A 377 -26.38 -0.68 4.46
CA ARG A 377 -25.97 0.29 3.43
C ARG A 377 -26.11 -0.17 1.98
N GLY A 378 -26.71 -1.34 1.70
CA GLY A 378 -27.05 -1.74 0.32
C GLY A 378 -25.88 -1.67 -0.67
N ILE A 379 -24.72 -2.22 -0.31
CA ILE A 379 -23.51 -2.25 -1.16
C ILE A 379 -23.35 -3.64 -1.82
N TYR A 380 -24.46 -4.35 -2.01
CA TYR A 380 -24.57 -5.43 -2.98
C TYR A 380 -25.75 -5.11 -3.89
N ASP A 381 -25.46 -4.32 -4.92
CA ASP A 381 -26.03 -4.40 -6.27
C ASP A 381 -24.97 -3.93 -7.27
#